data_AF-F1A8Z2-F1
#
_entry.id   AF-F1A8Z2-F1
#
_cell.length_a   1.000
_cell.length_b   1.000
_cell.length_c   1.000
_cell.angle_alpha   90.00
_cell.angle_beta   90.00
_cell.angle_gamma   90.00
#
_symmetry.space_group_name_H-M   'P 1'
#
loop_
_entity.id
_entity.type
_entity.pdbx_description
1 polymer ?
#
loop_
_entity_poly.entity_id
_entity_poly.type
_entity_poly.pdbx_seq_one_letter_code
_entity_poly.pdbx_strand_id
1 'polypeptide(L)'
;AMTDFVVMVDKLGTMFVTGPDVVKTVLGEDVSFDELGGAMTHGTKSGVAHFVVKNEYECMDYIKTLLSYIPQNNTEEPSTVQNDDDPNRLDHNLINIIPEDSLKPYDMKEIIHSMVDNHNFFEVHESFAQNIIVGFARMYGKTIGIVANHP
;
A
#
# COMPACT_ATOMS: atom_id res chain seq x y z
N ALA A 1 6.25 14.86 -2.72
CA ALA A 1 7.64 14.43 -2.99
C ALA A 1 8.50 14.37 -1.74
N MET A 2 8.43 15.36 -0.83
CA MET A 2 9.24 15.36 0.40
C MET A 2 8.50 14.84 1.65
N THR A 3 7.25 14.43 1.51
CA THR A 3 6.45 13.79 2.56
C THR A 3 6.60 12.28 2.50
N ASP A 4 6.34 11.59 3.62
CA ASP A 4 6.52 10.14 3.72
C ASP A 4 5.53 9.34 2.87
N PHE A 5 4.27 9.78 2.80
CA PHE A 5 3.22 9.13 2.02
C PHE A 5 2.51 10.10 1.09
N VAL A 6 1.98 9.56 -0.01
CA VAL A 6 1.18 10.28 -1.00
C VAL A 6 -0.06 9.43 -1.29
N VAL A 7 -1.24 9.98 -0.99
CA VAL A 7 -2.54 9.38 -1.32
C VAL A 7 -3.14 10.21 -2.45
N MET A 8 -3.51 9.56 -3.55
CA MET A 8 -4.15 10.22 -4.69
C MET A 8 -5.57 9.68 -4.91
N VAL A 9 -6.49 10.57 -5.27
CA VAL A 9 -7.85 10.17 -5.65
C VAL A 9 -7.89 9.90 -7.15
N ASP A 10 -8.41 8.73 -7.53
CA ASP A 10 -8.54 8.33 -8.93
C ASP A 10 -9.36 9.35 -9.72
N LYS A 11 -8.91 9.65 -10.95
CA LYS A 11 -9.48 10.63 -11.89
C LYS A 11 -9.58 12.09 -11.41
N LEU A 12 -9.17 12.38 -10.19
CA LEU A 12 -9.15 13.75 -9.63
C LEU A 12 -7.73 14.23 -9.31
N GLY A 13 -6.88 13.34 -8.81
CA GLY A 13 -5.49 13.64 -8.49
C GLY A 13 -4.62 13.65 -9.74
N THR A 14 -3.86 14.73 -9.95
CA THR A 14 -2.88 14.82 -11.02
C THR A 14 -1.63 15.54 -10.54
N MET A 15 -0.43 15.04 -10.88
CA MET A 15 0.85 15.67 -10.57
C MET A 15 1.84 15.54 -11.72
N PHE A 16 2.60 16.59 -12.01
CA PHE A 16 3.73 16.57 -12.95
C PHE A 16 4.59 17.82 -12.75
N VAL A 17 5.87 17.75 -13.11
CA VAL A 17 6.77 18.92 -13.07
C VAL A 17 6.56 19.83 -14.28
N THR A 18 6.23 19.24 -15.43
CA THR A 18 6.05 19.94 -16.70
C THR A 18 4.79 19.41 -17.35
N GLY A 19 3.89 20.30 -17.78
CA GLY A 19 2.57 19.93 -18.28
C GLY A 19 2.58 19.39 -19.72
N PRO A 20 1.47 18.76 -20.14
CA PRO A 20 1.35 18.13 -21.46
C PRO A 20 1.66 19.06 -22.64
N ASP A 21 1.24 20.33 -22.57
CA ASP A 21 1.45 21.29 -23.67
C ASP A 21 2.94 21.56 -23.93
N VAL A 22 3.74 21.57 -22.87
CA VAL A 22 5.20 21.76 -22.96
C VAL A 22 5.86 20.48 -23.48
N VAL A 23 5.40 19.31 -23.04
CA VAL A 23 5.85 18.01 -23.58
C VAL A 23 5.60 17.93 -25.09
N LYS A 24 4.41 18.32 -25.54
CA LYS A 24 4.06 18.34 -26.96
C LYS A 24 4.91 19.33 -27.76
N THR A 25 5.17 20.51 -27.20
CA THR A 25 5.93 21.56 -27.91
C THR A 25 7.42 21.25 -27.98
N VAL A 26 8.00 20.61 -26.95
CA VAL A 26 9.45 20.36 -26.85
C VAL A 26 9.84 18.98 -27.37
N LEU A 27 9.06 17.95 -27.06
CA LEU A 27 9.34 16.56 -27.41
C LEU A 27 8.50 16.05 -28.59
N GLY A 28 7.42 16.76 -28.96
CA GLY A 28 6.52 16.34 -30.04
C GLY A 28 5.56 15.22 -29.65
N GLU A 29 5.52 14.84 -28.38
CA GLU A 29 4.67 13.76 -27.86
C GLU A 29 3.29 14.30 -27.45
N ASP A 30 2.21 13.66 -27.93
CA ASP A 30 0.84 13.99 -27.52
C ASP A 30 0.43 13.05 -26.40
N VAL A 31 0.35 13.58 -25.17
CA VAL A 31 0.07 12.80 -23.96
C VAL A 31 -1.04 13.48 -23.19
N SER A 32 -2.05 12.74 -22.74
CA SER A 32 -3.11 13.32 -21.91
C SER A 32 -2.65 13.62 -20.48
N PHE A 33 -3.41 14.45 -19.74
CA PHE A 33 -3.14 14.73 -18.32
C PHE A 33 -3.10 13.46 -17.47
N ASP A 34 -4.00 12.51 -17.73
CA ASP A 34 -4.11 11.26 -16.98
C ASP A 34 -2.94 10.30 -17.28
N GLU A 35 -2.54 10.21 -18.56
CA GLU A 35 -1.37 9.44 -18.96
C GLU A 35 -0.06 10.03 -18.45
N LEU A 36 0.04 11.36 -18.39
CA LEU A 36 1.26 12.03 -17.96
C LEU A 36 1.44 11.99 -16.43
N GLY A 37 0.37 12.18 -15.67
CA GLY A 37 0.45 12.42 -14.23
C GLY A 37 -0.78 12.04 -13.42
N GLY A 38 -1.67 11.22 -13.99
CA GLY A 38 -2.84 10.71 -13.28
C GLY A 38 -2.49 9.82 -12.09
N ALA A 39 -3.45 9.66 -11.19
CA ALA A 39 -3.28 8.86 -9.97
C ALA A 39 -2.80 7.42 -10.26
N MET A 40 -3.40 6.77 -11.26
CA MET A 40 -3.02 5.40 -11.66
C MET A 40 -1.60 5.33 -12.25
N THR A 41 -1.19 6.32 -13.04
CA THR A 41 0.19 6.41 -13.57
C THR A 41 1.18 6.47 -12.41
N HIS A 42 0.89 7.26 -11.38
CA HIS A 42 1.73 7.37 -10.21
C HIS A 42 1.67 6.16 -9.27
N GLY A 43 0.53 5.49 -9.19
CA GLY A 43 0.32 4.31 -8.34
C GLY A 43 0.82 2.99 -8.95
N THR A 44 1.03 2.92 -10.27
CA THR A 44 1.46 1.68 -10.96
C THR A 44 2.82 1.78 -11.65
N LYS A 45 3.18 2.94 -12.20
CA LYS A 45 4.40 3.09 -13.03
C LYS A 45 5.50 3.86 -12.35
N SER A 46 5.20 5.07 -11.83
CA SER A 46 6.25 5.92 -11.25
C SER A 46 6.50 5.66 -9.77
N GLY A 47 5.56 5.02 -9.07
CA GLY A 47 5.64 4.81 -7.62
C GLY A 47 5.61 6.09 -6.80
N VAL A 48 5.06 7.18 -7.33
CA VAL A 48 4.97 8.46 -6.59
C VAL A 48 3.78 8.45 -5.65
N ALA A 49 2.69 7.79 -6.05
CA ALA A 49 1.52 7.60 -5.22
C ALA A 49 1.62 6.27 -4.49
N HIS A 50 1.49 6.32 -3.17
CA HIS A 50 1.54 5.13 -2.32
C HIS A 50 0.19 4.43 -2.25
N PHE A 51 -0.88 5.20 -2.39
CA PHE A 51 -2.26 4.76 -2.38
C PHE A 51 -3.02 5.49 -3.48
N VAL A 52 -3.87 4.75 -4.20
CA VAL A 52 -4.85 5.31 -5.13
C VAL A 52 -6.23 4.91 -4.64
N VAL A 53 -7.05 5.89 -4.29
CA VAL A 53 -8.39 5.70 -3.71
C VAL A 53 -9.47 6.23 -4.65
N LYS A 54 -10.70 5.77 -4.52
CA LYS A 54 -11.76 6.04 -5.51
C LYS A 54 -12.37 7.43 -5.37
N ASN A 55 -12.38 8.00 -4.16
CA ASN A 55 -12.96 9.31 -3.88
C ASN A 55 -12.34 9.94 -2.61
N GLU A 56 -12.69 11.19 -2.35
CA GLU A 56 -12.16 11.97 -1.22
C GLU A 56 -12.58 11.43 0.15
N TYR A 57 -13.76 10.81 0.28
CA TYR A 57 -14.20 10.21 1.55
C TYR A 57 -13.32 9.00 1.90
N GLU A 58 -13.09 8.12 0.93
CA GLU A 58 -12.17 6.99 1.08
C GLU A 58 -10.74 7.48 1.36
N CYS A 59 -10.30 8.57 0.71
CA CYS A 59 -9.01 9.22 1.00
C CYS A 59 -8.88 9.58 2.48
N MET A 60 -9.90 10.24 3.05
CA MET A 60 -9.89 10.62 4.46
C MET A 60 -9.87 9.39 5.39
N ASP A 61 -10.56 8.31 5.04
CA ASP A 61 -10.54 7.08 5.84
C ASP A 61 -9.21 6.33 5.74
N TYR A 62 -8.56 6.33 4.58
CA TYR A 62 -7.19 5.84 4.40
C TYR A 62 -6.20 6.64 5.24
N ILE A 63 -6.31 7.98 5.26
CA ILE A 63 -5.44 8.85 6.06
C ILE A 63 -5.63 8.56 7.56
N LYS A 64 -6.87 8.45 8.05
CA LYS A 64 -7.13 8.07 9.46
C LYS A 64 -6.53 6.71 9.80
N THR A 65 -6.70 5.75 8.91
CA THR A 65 -6.15 4.39 9.07
C THR A 65 -4.63 4.42 9.11
N LEU A 66 -3.97 5.11 8.18
CA LEU A 66 -2.52 5.30 8.16
C LEU A 66 -2.00 5.94 9.45
N LEU A 67 -2.63 7.03 9.89
CA LEU A 67 -2.26 7.71 11.14
C LEU A 67 -2.48 6.83 12.37
N SER A 68 -3.38 5.86 12.32
CA SER A 68 -3.58 4.90 13.43
C SER A 68 -2.41 3.92 13.58
N TYR A 69 -1.56 3.76 12.55
CA TYR A 69 -0.37 2.91 12.61
C TYR A 69 0.89 3.68 13.02
N ILE A 70 0.93 5.01 12.80
CA ILE A 70 2.15 5.82 12.93
C ILE A 70 2.13 6.60 14.28
N PRO A 71 3.27 6.70 14.99
CA PRO A 71 3.36 7.53 16.19
C PRO A 71 3.27 9.01 15.85
N GLN A 72 2.90 9.86 16.81
CA GLN A 72 2.80 11.30 16.57
C GLN A 72 4.14 11.97 16.26
N ASN A 73 5.24 11.37 16.72
CA ASN A 73 6.60 11.81 16.48
C ASN A 73 7.60 10.66 16.66
N ASN A 74 8.87 10.92 16.37
CA ASN A 74 9.94 9.91 16.41
C ASN A 74 10.42 9.50 17.82
N THR A 75 9.92 10.14 18.88
CA THR A 75 10.29 9.80 20.27
C THR A 75 9.23 8.95 20.97
N GLU A 76 8.08 8.72 20.33
CA GLU A 76 6.96 7.94 20.85
C GLU A 76 6.84 6.60 20.14
N GLU A 77 6.29 5.61 20.84
CA GLU A 77 5.87 4.36 20.23
C GLU A 77 4.50 4.51 19.56
N PRO A 78 4.20 3.72 18.50
CA PRO A 78 2.85 3.65 17.94
C PRO A 78 1.80 3.33 19.01
N SER A 79 0.60 3.92 18.88
CA SER A 79 -0.49 3.65 19.80
C SER A 79 -0.88 2.17 19.80
N THR A 80 -0.93 1.55 20.97
CA THR A 80 -1.48 0.20 21.13
C THR A 80 -3.00 0.27 21.08
N VAL A 81 -3.61 -0.61 20.32
CA VAL A 81 -5.06 -0.67 20.13
C VAL A 81 -5.61 -1.89 20.85
N GLN A 82 -6.86 -1.81 21.32
CA GLN A 82 -7.52 -2.99 21.87
C GLN A 82 -7.62 -4.04 20.76
N ASN A 83 -7.14 -5.25 21.07
CA ASN A 83 -7.20 -6.39 20.19
C ASN A 83 -8.07 -7.47 20.85
N ASP A 84 -8.95 -8.06 20.05
CA ASP A 84 -9.82 -9.18 20.39
C ASP A 84 -9.37 -10.50 19.72
N ASP A 85 -8.33 -10.47 18.88
CA ASP A 85 -7.71 -11.66 18.31
C ASP A 85 -6.92 -12.45 19.37
N ASP A 86 -6.99 -13.78 19.30
CA ASP A 86 -6.29 -14.67 20.23
C ASP A 86 -4.80 -14.71 19.84
N PRO A 87 -3.87 -14.31 20.72
CA PRO A 87 -2.44 -14.40 20.43
C PRO A 87 -1.95 -15.84 20.18
N ASN A 88 -2.73 -16.86 20.54
CA ASN A 88 -2.44 -18.27 20.31
C ASN A 88 -3.25 -18.86 19.14
N ARG A 89 -3.90 -18.03 18.31
CA ARG A 89 -4.65 -18.50 17.14
C ARG A 89 -3.77 -19.38 16.26
N LEU A 90 -4.25 -20.59 16.00
CA LEU A 90 -3.61 -21.54 15.09
C LEU A 90 -4.38 -21.56 13.77
N ASP A 91 -3.69 -21.24 12.69
CA ASP A 91 -4.22 -21.44 11.34
C ASP A 91 -3.55 -22.66 10.69
N HIS A 92 -4.28 -23.77 10.69
CA HIS A 92 -3.82 -25.01 10.07
C HIS A 92 -3.75 -24.93 8.54
N ASN A 93 -4.40 -23.94 7.92
CA ASN A 93 -4.41 -23.80 6.47
C ASN A 93 -3.08 -23.25 5.92
N LEU A 94 -2.26 -22.58 6.76
CA LEU A 94 -0.94 -22.06 6.36
C LEU A 94 -0.06 -23.11 5.70
N ILE A 95 -0.13 -24.36 6.16
CA ILE A 95 0.66 -25.48 5.63
C ILE A 95 0.26 -25.80 4.18
N ASN A 96 -1.00 -25.54 3.80
CA ASN A 96 -1.54 -25.85 2.49
C ASN A 96 -1.31 -24.73 1.45
N ILE A 97 -0.90 -23.53 1.89
CA ILE A 97 -0.67 -22.39 0.98
C ILE A 97 0.58 -22.60 0.14
N ILE A 98 1.63 -23.17 0.73
CA ILE A 98 2.90 -23.42 0.06
C ILE A 98 2.74 -24.68 -0.82
N PRO A 99 2.87 -24.57 -2.15
CA PRO A 99 2.78 -25.72 -3.03
C PRO A 99 3.97 -26.68 -2.82
N GLU A 100 3.74 -27.98 -3.04
CA GLU A 100 4.83 -28.97 -3.04
C GLU A 100 5.86 -28.71 -4.16
N ASP A 101 5.40 -28.18 -5.29
CA ASP A 101 6.27 -27.77 -6.41
C ASP A 101 6.84 -26.37 -6.15
N SER A 102 8.17 -26.30 -5.96
CA SER A 102 8.90 -25.05 -5.76
C SER A 102 8.81 -24.03 -6.90
N LEU A 103 8.39 -24.43 -8.10
CA LEU A 103 8.21 -23.54 -9.25
C LEU A 103 6.80 -22.94 -9.33
N LYS A 104 5.87 -23.44 -8.52
CA LYS A 104 4.49 -22.95 -8.52
C LYS A 104 4.37 -21.74 -7.58
N PRO A 105 3.84 -20.60 -8.07
CA PRO A 105 3.65 -19.42 -7.23
C PRO A 105 2.53 -19.64 -6.20
N TYR A 106 2.52 -18.82 -5.17
CA TYR A 106 1.49 -18.77 -4.15
C TYR A 106 1.27 -17.34 -3.68
N ASP A 107 0.10 -17.07 -3.11
CA ASP A 107 -0.21 -15.73 -2.63
C ASP A 107 0.37 -15.51 -1.22
N MET A 108 1.47 -14.77 -1.16
CA MET A 108 2.09 -14.36 0.11
C MET A 108 1.14 -13.52 0.98
N LYS A 109 0.15 -12.82 0.41
CA LYS A 109 -0.83 -12.06 1.18
C LYS A 109 -1.71 -12.98 2.03
N GLU A 110 -2.01 -14.20 1.59
CA GLU A 110 -2.76 -15.16 2.41
C GLU A 110 -2.02 -15.50 3.71
N ILE A 111 -0.69 -15.65 3.64
CA ILE A 111 0.15 -15.88 4.82
C ILE A 111 0.16 -14.66 5.72
N ILE A 112 0.33 -13.46 5.15
CA ILE A 112 0.32 -12.20 5.90
C ILE A 112 -1.01 -12.03 6.64
N HIS A 113 -2.14 -12.16 5.93
CA HIS A 113 -3.47 -12.06 6.52
C HIS A 113 -3.67 -13.11 7.61
N SER A 114 -3.21 -14.34 7.41
CA SER A 114 -3.31 -15.38 8.45
C SER A 114 -2.53 -15.02 9.72
N MET A 115 -1.39 -14.33 9.63
CA MET A 115 -0.52 -14.06 10.79
C MET A 115 -0.88 -12.81 11.62
N VAL A 116 -1.50 -11.82 10.99
CA VAL A 116 -1.75 -10.51 11.62
C VAL A 116 -3.07 -10.46 12.38
N ASP A 117 -3.17 -9.54 13.35
CA ASP A 117 -4.39 -9.34 14.15
C ASP A 117 -5.60 -9.07 13.24
N ASN A 118 -6.70 -9.80 13.48
CA ASN A 118 -7.97 -9.64 12.78
C ASN A 118 -7.85 -9.76 11.25
N HIS A 119 -6.80 -10.44 10.78
CA HIS A 119 -6.46 -10.56 9.36
C HIS A 119 -6.34 -9.20 8.64
N ASN A 120 -6.05 -8.12 9.36
CA ASN A 120 -5.99 -6.78 8.80
C ASN A 120 -4.57 -6.38 8.40
N PHE A 121 -4.37 -6.18 7.11
CA PHE A 121 -3.13 -5.70 6.53
C PHE A 121 -3.39 -4.45 5.71
N PHE A 122 -2.67 -3.37 6.03
CA PHE A 122 -2.73 -2.10 5.35
C PHE A 122 -1.53 -1.95 4.41
N GLU A 123 -1.72 -2.44 3.19
CA GLU A 123 -0.69 -2.53 2.16
C GLU A 123 -0.33 -1.17 1.58
N VAL A 124 0.97 -0.90 1.46
CA VAL A 124 1.53 0.31 0.86
C VAL A 124 2.03 -0.07 -0.53
N HIS A 125 1.79 0.78 -1.55
CA HIS A 125 2.24 0.50 -2.93
C HIS A 125 1.64 -0.78 -3.54
N GLU A 126 0.42 -1.17 -3.19
CA GLU A 126 -0.22 -2.40 -3.69
C GLU A 126 -0.20 -2.55 -5.23
N SER A 127 -0.23 -1.44 -5.95
CA SER A 127 -0.23 -1.41 -7.42
C SER A 127 1.16 -1.21 -8.06
N PHE A 128 2.23 -1.04 -7.27
CA PHE A 128 3.58 -0.72 -7.73
C PHE A 128 4.59 -1.77 -7.25
N ALA A 129 5.42 -2.28 -8.17
CA ALA A 129 6.47 -3.26 -7.86
C ALA A 129 5.94 -4.49 -7.08
N GLN A 130 4.85 -5.10 -7.59
CA GLN A 130 4.08 -6.18 -6.95
C GLN A 130 4.86 -7.47 -6.66
N ASN A 131 6.12 -7.58 -7.06
CA ASN A 131 7.01 -8.68 -6.70
C ASN A 131 7.50 -8.60 -5.23
N ILE A 132 7.21 -7.49 -4.53
CA ILE A 132 7.42 -7.33 -3.10
C ILE A 132 6.20 -6.67 -2.46
N ILE A 133 5.80 -7.15 -1.29
CA ILE A 133 4.70 -6.62 -0.50
C ILE A 133 5.28 -5.86 0.69
N VAL A 134 4.80 -4.64 0.90
CA VAL A 134 5.14 -3.82 2.06
C VAL A 134 3.88 -3.22 2.66
N GLY A 135 3.84 -3.05 3.98
CA GLY A 135 2.68 -2.44 4.61
C GLY A 135 2.70 -2.50 6.12
N PHE A 136 1.62 -2.02 6.73
CA PHE A 136 1.42 -2.02 8.16
C PHE A 136 0.40 -3.08 8.58
N ALA A 137 0.60 -3.64 9.76
CA ALA A 137 -0.37 -4.49 10.41
C ALA A 137 -0.30 -4.31 11.93
N ARG A 138 -1.08 -5.10 12.67
CA ARG A 138 -0.92 -5.21 14.13
C ARG A 138 -0.66 -6.65 14.55
N MET A 139 0.11 -6.80 15.62
CA MET A 139 0.24 -8.03 16.39
C MET A 139 0.07 -7.71 17.87
N TYR A 140 -0.87 -8.39 18.52
CA TYR A 140 -1.22 -8.12 19.91
C TYR A 140 -1.53 -6.63 20.17
N GLY A 141 -2.24 -6.00 19.23
CA GLY A 141 -2.64 -4.60 19.27
C GLY A 141 -1.52 -3.59 18.97
N LYS A 142 -0.27 -4.03 18.75
CA LYS A 142 0.87 -3.16 18.45
C LYS A 142 1.13 -3.09 16.94
N THR A 143 1.43 -1.90 16.42
CA THR A 143 1.80 -1.75 15.01
C THR A 143 3.10 -2.49 14.69
N ILE A 144 3.07 -3.22 13.57
CA ILE A 144 4.26 -3.80 12.92
C ILE A 144 4.33 -3.35 11.46
N GLY A 145 5.54 -3.31 10.91
CA GLY A 145 5.78 -3.21 9.48
C GLY A 145 6.13 -4.57 8.90
N ILE A 146 5.58 -4.90 7.74
CA ILE A 146 5.83 -6.17 7.04
C ILE A 146 6.52 -5.87 5.71
N VAL A 147 7.52 -6.69 5.39
CA VAL A 147 8.19 -6.74 4.09
C VAL A 147 8.29 -8.20 3.69
N ALA A 148 7.70 -8.57 2.54
CA ALA A 148 7.67 -9.95 2.09
C ALA A 148 7.81 -10.05 0.56
N ASN A 149 8.54 -11.05 0.08
CA ASN A 149 8.59 -11.37 -1.34
C ASN A 149 7.23 -11.89 -1.81
N HIS A 150 6.83 -11.59 -3.05
CA HIS A 150 5.63 -12.14 -3.66
C HIS A 150 6.02 -13.05 -4.85
N PRO A 151 6.08 -14.38 -4.63
CA PRO A 151 6.59 -15.36 -5.60
C PRO A 151 5.65 -15.65 -6.78
#